data_AF-A0A7S1C816-F1
#
_entry.id   AF-A0A7S1C816-F1
#
_cell.length_a   1.000
_cell.length_b   1.000
_cell.length_c   1.000
_cell.angle_alpha   90.00
_cell.angle_beta   90.00
_cell.angle_gamma   90.00
#
_symmetry.space_group_name_H-M   'P 1'
#
loop_
_entity.id
_entity.type
_entity.pdbx_description
1 polymer ?
#
loop_
_entity_poly.entity_id
_entity_poly.type
_entity_poly.pdbx_seq_one_letter_code
_entity_poly.pdbx_strand_id
1 'polypeptide(L)'
;ASPAAAPADDAAALERAYAAAMAGKRLRAMEGLAEAEWYKYRDSVATDAAASSAGADRTRMRRVARELRSLKSSLPADAAASIFVRYDKRRPHALTALVVGPPDTPYCHGCYTFDVMCPSGYPGTVPYCNITNTEGGSHGWGPNLYCNGTVCLSLLGTWGGSGSAEEWNADSTLLQLLVSVQALVLGAAEPYYNEPGVESSGRDDESSRTAGCSAGGWEGVRLHNVRLAMTGMLRAPPSGFGDVVRAHFGVSRRAIERTLAAWCDDERAGTEHRAELRAAA
;
A
#
# COMPACT_ATOMS: atom_id res chain seq x y z
N ALA A 1 20.94 21.02 -1.92
CA ALA A 1 21.92 19.96 -2.26
C ALA A 1 21.16 18.64 -2.38
N SER A 2 21.37 17.87 -3.45
CA SER A 2 20.78 16.53 -3.57
C SER A 2 21.22 15.70 -2.35
N PRO A 3 20.33 14.95 -1.67
CA PRO A 3 20.74 14.14 -0.53
C PRO A 3 21.80 13.17 -1.04
N ALA A 4 22.99 13.19 -0.43
CA ALA A 4 24.08 12.31 -0.82
C ALA A 4 23.55 10.87 -0.80
N ALA A 5 23.48 10.24 -1.97
CA ALA A 5 23.13 8.85 -2.09
C ALA A 5 24.04 8.06 -1.13
N ALA A 6 23.45 7.18 -0.33
CA ALA A 6 24.25 6.30 0.52
C ALA A 6 25.30 5.62 -0.37
N PRO A 7 26.57 5.50 0.08
CA PRO A 7 27.60 4.84 -0.71
C PRO A 7 27.11 3.46 -1.15
N ALA A 8 27.41 3.06 -2.38
CA ALA A 8 26.83 1.85 -3.00
C ALA A 8 26.98 0.58 -2.14
N ASP A 9 28.06 0.49 -1.35
CA ASP A 9 28.32 -0.61 -0.42
C ASP A 9 27.30 -0.66 0.73
N ASP A 10 26.83 0.48 1.24
CA ASP A 10 25.81 0.57 2.29
C ASP A 10 24.43 0.15 1.74
N ALA A 11 24.12 0.51 0.50
CA ALA A 11 22.87 0.11 -0.16
C ALA A 11 22.82 -1.41 -0.37
N ALA A 12 23.90 -2.00 -0.90
CA ALA A 12 23.98 -3.45 -1.09
C ALA A 12 23.96 -4.23 0.24
N ALA A 13 24.56 -3.68 1.29
CA ALA A 13 24.51 -4.26 2.64
C ALA A 13 23.08 -4.20 3.22
N LEU A 14 22.39 -3.07 3.05
CA LEU A 14 20.99 -2.92 3.45
C LEU A 14 20.10 -3.95 2.73
N GLU A 15 20.23 -4.10 1.41
CA GLU A 15 19.42 -5.05 0.64
C GLU A 15 19.62 -6.50 1.11
N ARG A 16 20.87 -6.91 1.37
CA ARG A 16 21.14 -8.26 1.92
C ARG A 16 20.52 -8.45 3.31
N ALA A 17 20.67 -7.47 4.19
CA ALA A 17 20.10 -7.52 5.54
C ALA A 17 18.57 -7.54 5.48
N TYR A 18 17.98 -6.77 4.58
CA TYR A 18 16.54 -6.69 4.38
C TYR A 18 15.97 -8.00 3.85
N ALA A 19 16.57 -8.56 2.79
CA ALA A 19 16.18 -9.85 2.24
C ALA A 19 16.25 -10.97 3.30
N ALA A 20 17.31 -10.99 4.11
CA ALA A 20 17.45 -11.95 5.21
C ALA A 20 16.36 -11.76 6.28
N ALA A 21 16.09 -10.52 6.69
CA ALA A 21 15.06 -10.21 7.68
C ALA A 21 13.64 -10.51 7.17
N MET A 22 13.39 -10.36 5.87
CA MET A 22 12.09 -10.60 5.23
C MET A 22 11.88 -12.03 4.74
N ALA A 23 12.90 -12.88 4.85
CA ALA A 23 12.83 -14.29 4.48
C ALA A 23 11.64 -14.98 5.16
N GLY A 24 10.81 -15.64 4.36
CA GLY A 24 9.62 -16.36 4.81
C GLY A 24 8.47 -15.48 5.33
N LYS A 25 8.52 -14.15 5.19
CA LYS A 25 7.48 -13.21 5.65
C LYS A 25 6.56 -12.69 4.55
N ARG A 26 6.96 -12.84 3.27
CA ARG A 26 6.27 -12.29 2.08
C ARG A 26 4.83 -12.78 1.90
N LEU A 27 4.58 -14.07 2.11
CA LEU A 27 3.24 -14.65 1.99
C LEU A 27 3.00 -15.67 3.11
N ARG A 28 1.92 -15.49 3.88
CA ARG A 28 1.55 -16.42 4.97
C ARG A 28 0.05 -16.59 5.08
N ALA A 29 -0.39 -17.78 5.51
CA ALA A 29 -1.77 -18.00 5.90
C ALA A 29 -2.02 -17.43 7.31
N MET A 30 -3.26 -17.01 7.56
CA MET A 30 -3.78 -16.63 8.88
C MET A 30 -5.05 -17.42 9.16
N GLU A 31 -5.32 -17.71 10.43
CA GLU A 31 -6.59 -18.32 10.84
C GLU A 31 -7.58 -17.23 11.23
N GLY A 32 -8.79 -17.29 10.69
CA GLY A 32 -9.89 -16.40 11.10
C GLY A 32 -9.79 -14.98 10.54
N LEU A 33 -9.01 -14.75 9.49
CA LEU A 33 -8.93 -13.43 8.84
C LEU A 33 -10.28 -13.06 8.24
N ALA A 34 -10.95 -14.02 7.58
CA ALA A 34 -12.21 -13.76 6.89
C ALA A 34 -13.37 -13.44 7.85
N GLU A 35 -13.25 -13.85 9.11
CA GLU A 35 -14.23 -13.66 10.18
C GLU A 35 -13.85 -12.51 11.14
N ALA A 36 -12.65 -11.94 11.00
CA ALA A 36 -12.14 -10.93 11.92
C ALA A 36 -12.98 -9.65 11.86
N GLU A 37 -13.24 -9.05 13.03
CA GLU A 37 -14.06 -7.82 13.13
C GLU A 37 -13.44 -6.62 12.42
N TRP A 38 -12.11 -6.57 12.37
CA TRP A 38 -11.37 -5.50 11.69
C TRP A 38 -11.30 -5.68 10.17
N TYR A 39 -11.66 -6.85 9.63
CA TYR A 39 -11.54 -7.11 8.21
C TYR A 39 -12.69 -6.47 7.43
N LYS A 40 -12.36 -5.56 6.51
CA LYS A 40 -13.34 -4.73 5.79
C LYS A 40 -14.46 -5.52 5.12
N TYR A 41 -14.13 -6.69 4.58
CA TYR A 41 -15.04 -7.50 3.78
C TYR A 41 -15.63 -8.71 4.53
N ARG A 42 -15.56 -8.74 5.86
CA ARG A 42 -16.10 -9.84 6.68
C ARG A 42 -17.54 -10.19 6.28
N ASP A 43 -18.41 -9.18 6.24
CA ASP A 43 -19.83 -9.38 5.94
C ASP A 43 -20.01 -9.77 4.46
N SER A 44 -19.25 -9.16 3.55
CA SER A 44 -19.25 -9.54 2.13
C SER A 44 -18.82 -10.99 1.90
N VAL A 45 -17.85 -11.51 2.66
CA VAL A 45 -17.45 -12.92 2.60
C VAL A 45 -18.58 -13.82 3.08
N ALA A 46 -19.29 -13.45 4.15
CA ALA A 46 -20.43 -14.22 4.63
C ALA A 46 -21.59 -14.24 3.62
N THR A 47 -21.93 -13.09 3.04
CA THR A 47 -22.96 -12.99 2.01
C THR A 47 -22.59 -13.74 0.73
N ASP A 48 -21.35 -13.61 0.25
CA ASP A 48 -20.86 -14.29 -0.95
C ASP A 48 -20.85 -15.82 -0.76
N ALA A 49 -20.45 -16.30 0.42
CA ALA A 49 -20.50 -17.73 0.74
C ALA A 49 -21.93 -18.30 0.75
N ALA A 50 -22.94 -17.49 1.11
CA ALA A 50 -24.34 -17.90 1.09
C ALA A 50 -24.94 -17.88 -0.33
N ALA A 51 -24.48 -17.00 -1.20
CA ALA A 51 -25.00 -16.81 -2.55
C ALA A 51 -24.28 -17.65 -3.63
N SER A 52 -23.02 -18.05 -3.38
CA SER A 52 -22.19 -18.72 -4.38
C SER A 52 -22.62 -20.17 -4.65
N SER A 53 -22.56 -20.57 -5.92
CA SER A 53 -22.73 -21.98 -6.29
C SER A 53 -21.44 -22.76 -6.06
N ALA A 54 -21.56 -24.05 -5.74
CA ALA A 54 -20.40 -24.93 -5.57
C ALA A 54 -19.47 -24.97 -6.80
N GLY A 55 -20.01 -24.73 -8.01
CA GLY A 55 -19.23 -24.63 -9.24
C GLY A 55 -18.37 -23.36 -9.30
N ALA A 56 -18.98 -22.21 -9.04
CA ALA A 56 -18.29 -20.91 -8.99
C ALA A 56 -17.18 -20.92 -7.93
N ASP A 57 -17.47 -21.45 -6.73
CA ASP A 57 -16.48 -21.57 -5.66
C ASP A 57 -15.27 -22.40 -6.05
N ARG A 58 -15.46 -23.54 -6.70
CA ARG A 58 -14.34 -24.38 -7.16
C ARG A 58 -13.47 -23.64 -8.17
N THR A 59 -14.07 -22.90 -9.10
CA THR A 59 -13.35 -22.10 -10.11
C THR A 59 -12.54 -20.99 -9.45
N ARG A 60 -13.18 -20.20 -8.57
CA ARG A 60 -12.53 -19.14 -7.79
C ARG A 60 -11.37 -19.69 -6.96
N MET A 61 -11.59 -20.76 -6.20
CA MET A 61 -10.57 -21.35 -5.32
C MET A 61 -9.36 -21.86 -6.11
N ARG A 62 -9.59 -22.50 -7.27
CA ARG A 62 -8.51 -22.91 -8.17
C ARG A 62 -7.70 -21.72 -8.68
N ARG A 63 -8.38 -20.63 -9.08
CA ARG A 63 -7.74 -19.40 -9.53
C ARG A 63 -6.91 -18.77 -8.42
N VAL A 64 -7.51 -18.51 -7.26
CA VAL A 64 -6.83 -17.90 -6.10
C VAL A 64 -5.64 -18.73 -5.65
N ALA A 65 -5.78 -20.06 -5.55
CA ALA A 65 -4.67 -20.93 -5.19
C ALA A 65 -3.49 -20.84 -6.18
N ARG A 66 -3.76 -20.67 -7.48
CA ARG A 66 -2.72 -20.46 -8.49
C ARG A 66 -2.02 -19.11 -8.29
N GLU A 67 -2.77 -18.05 -8.02
CA GLU A 67 -2.18 -16.73 -7.77
C GLU A 67 -1.36 -16.69 -6.49
N LEU A 68 -1.84 -17.27 -5.39
CA LEU A 68 -1.07 -17.39 -4.15
C LEU A 68 0.27 -18.10 -4.36
N ARG A 69 0.33 -19.14 -5.22
CA ARG A 69 1.60 -19.79 -5.58
C ARG A 69 2.54 -18.84 -6.32
N SER A 70 2.02 -18.02 -7.24
CA SER A 70 2.80 -17.00 -7.95
C SER A 70 3.31 -15.91 -7.01
N LEU A 71 2.46 -15.40 -6.12
CA LEU A 71 2.81 -14.36 -5.15
C LEU A 71 3.98 -14.76 -4.26
N LYS A 72 4.10 -16.05 -3.90
CA LYS A 72 5.18 -16.56 -3.05
C LYS A 72 6.58 -16.20 -3.57
N SER A 73 6.78 -16.18 -4.89
CA SER A 73 8.07 -15.85 -5.51
C SER A 73 8.11 -14.46 -6.14
N SER A 74 6.97 -13.90 -6.54
CA SER A 74 6.92 -12.73 -7.42
C SER A 74 6.63 -11.39 -6.74
N LEU A 75 6.23 -11.37 -5.47
CA LEU A 75 6.02 -10.12 -4.72
C LEU A 75 7.31 -9.29 -4.61
N PRO A 76 7.31 -7.96 -4.82
CA PRO A 76 8.47 -7.13 -4.50
C PRO A 76 8.94 -7.36 -3.06
N ALA A 77 10.26 -7.44 -2.84
CA ALA A 77 10.84 -7.80 -1.54
C ALA A 77 12.13 -7.03 -1.21
N ASP A 78 12.41 -5.99 -1.97
CA ASP A 78 13.62 -5.18 -1.83
C ASP A 78 13.41 -4.12 -0.73
N ALA A 79 14.49 -3.60 -0.16
CA ALA A 79 14.41 -2.61 0.91
C ALA A 79 13.75 -1.31 0.45
N ALA A 80 13.91 -0.98 -0.84
CA ALA A 80 13.26 0.17 -1.47
C ALA A 80 11.74 -0.01 -1.63
N ALA A 81 11.27 -1.21 -1.94
CA ALA A 81 9.87 -1.47 -2.23
C ALA A 81 9.54 -2.94 -1.98
N SER A 82 8.62 -3.20 -1.04
CA SER A 82 8.24 -4.57 -0.69
C SER A 82 6.75 -4.71 -0.42
N ILE A 83 6.23 -5.90 -0.73
CA ILE A 83 4.82 -6.24 -0.57
C ILE A 83 4.70 -7.55 0.19
N PHE A 84 3.84 -7.57 1.20
CA PHE A 84 3.58 -8.71 2.04
C PHE A 84 2.09 -9.02 2.02
N VAL A 85 1.74 -10.29 1.92
CA VAL A 85 0.34 -10.73 1.84
C VAL A 85 0.06 -11.75 2.94
N ARG A 86 -1.12 -11.61 3.53
CA ARG A 86 -1.76 -12.62 4.38
C ARG A 86 -3.06 -13.05 3.74
N TYR A 87 -3.40 -14.32 3.88
CA TYR A 87 -4.66 -14.85 3.37
C TYR A 87 -5.29 -15.77 4.41
N ASP A 88 -6.62 -15.85 4.41
CA ASP A 88 -7.31 -16.76 5.32
C ASP A 88 -7.04 -18.22 4.93
N LYS A 89 -6.66 -19.04 5.91
CA LYS A 89 -6.31 -20.45 5.73
C LYS A 89 -7.49 -21.29 5.23
N ARG A 90 -8.73 -20.95 5.64
CA ARG A 90 -9.96 -21.66 5.26
C ARG A 90 -10.65 -21.00 4.08
N ARG A 91 -10.50 -19.69 3.91
CA ARG A 91 -11.12 -18.87 2.87
C ARG A 91 -10.06 -18.05 2.12
N PRO A 92 -9.17 -18.68 1.30
CA PRO A 92 -8.02 -17.99 0.71
C PRO A 92 -8.34 -16.83 -0.24
N HIS A 93 -9.62 -16.64 -0.59
CA HIS A 93 -10.12 -15.49 -1.34
C HIS A 93 -10.28 -14.22 -0.48
N ALA A 94 -10.13 -14.31 0.84
CA ALA A 94 -10.00 -13.18 1.74
C ALA A 94 -8.52 -12.97 2.07
N LEU A 95 -8.00 -11.78 1.79
CA LEU A 95 -6.60 -11.43 1.92
C LEU A 95 -6.46 -10.06 2.58
N THR A 96 -5.31 -9.84 3.20
CA THR A 96 -4.85 -8.50 3.56
C THR A 96 -3.40 -8.35 3.10
N ALA A 97 -3.03 -7.18 2.62
CA ALA A 97 -1.71 -6.87 2.11
C ALA A 97 -1.10 -5.68 2.85
N LEU A 98 0.22 -5.71 3.04
CA LEU A 98 1.02 -4.59 3.48
C LEU A 98 1.95 -4.21 2.33
N VAL A 99 1.87 -2.96 1.88
CA VAL A 99 2.70 -2.38 0.82
C VAL A 99 3.60 -1.33 1.46
N VAL A 100 4.91 -1.46 1.26
CA VAL A 100 5.88 -0.45 1.68
C VAL A 100 5.95 0.65 0.64
N GLY A 101 5.90 1.91 1.09
CA GLY A 101 6.01 3.09 0.24
C GLY A 101 7.39 3.19 -0.45
N PRO A 102 7.43 3.37 -1.79
CA PRO A 102 8.68 3.50 -2.56
C PRO A 102 9.56 4.70 -2.15
N PRO A 103 10.87 4.69 -2.47
CA PRO A 103 11.75 5.84 -2.29
C PRO A 103 11.32 7.02 -3.15
N ASP A 104 11.82 8.21 -2.79
CA ASP A 104 11.61 9.47 -3.53
C ASP A 104 10.14 9.92 -3.65
N THR A 105 9.26 9.37 -2.80
CA THR A 105 7.86 9.80 -2.67
C THR A 105 7.56 10.23 -1.22
N PRO A 106 6.49 10.99 -0.98
CA PRO A 106 6.08 11.32 0.40
C PRO A 106 5.63 10.09 1.20
N TYR A 107 5.46 8.93 0.55
CA TYR A 107 5.08 7.65 1.15
C TYR A 107 6.27 6.81 1.62
N CYS A 108 7.50 7.20 1.26
CA CYS A 108 8.73 6.43 1.49
C CYS A 108 8.82 5.84 2.91
N HIS A 109 9.16 4.53 2.98
CA HIS A 109 9.25 3.70 4.20
C HIS A 109 7.94 3.49 5.00
N GLY A 110 6.84 4.12 4.61
CA GLY A 110 5.54 3.90 5.24
C GLY A 110 5.03 2.49 4.97
N CYS A 111 4.38 1.87 5.97
CA CYS A 111 3.65 0.62 5.80
C CYS A 111 2.16 0.90 5.58
N TYR A 112 1.62 0.54 4.42
CA TYR A 112 0.23 0.75 4.04
C TYR A 112 -0.53 -0.57 3.95
N THR A 113 -1.69 -0.67 4.59
CA THR A 113 -2.46 -1.92 4.64
C THR A 113 -3.71 -1.88 3.78
N PHE A 114 -3.98 -2.98 3.10
CA PHE A 114 -5.09 -3.13 2.17
C PHE A 114 -5.82 -4.44 2.43
N ASP A 115 -7.12 -4.38 2.67
CA ASP A 115 -7.96 -5.57 2.66
C ASP A 115 -8.41 -5.87 1.24
N VAL A 116 -8.42 -7.15 0.87
CA VAL A 116 -8.72 -7.62 -0.49
C VAL A 116 -9.60 -8.86 -0.46
N MET A 117 -10.72 -8.83 -1.19
CA MET A 117 -11.64 -9.96 -1.29
C MET A 117 -11.92 -10.33 -2.76
N CYS A 118 -11.69 -11.59 -3.11
CA CYS A 118 -12.04 -12.13 -4.42
C CYS A 118 -13.48 -12.69 -4.38
N PRO A 119 -14.46 -12.06 -5.05
CA PRO A 119 -15.86 -12.50 -5.02
C PRO A 119 -16.06 -13.83 -5.76
N SER A 120 -17.22 -14.47 -5.61
CA SER A 120 -17.58 -15.74 -6.28
C SER A 120 -17.41 -15.74 -7.80
N GLY A 121 -17.58 -14.58 -8.46
CA GLY A 121 -17.35 -14.40 -9.90
C GLY A 121 -15.88 -14.29 -10.33
N TYR A 122 -14.93 -14.28 -9.39
CA TYR A 122 -13.50 -14.12 -9.69
C TYR A 122 -12.93 -15.33 -10.47
N PRO A 123 -12.10 -15.11 -11.52
CA PRO A 123 -11.49 -13.83 -11.93
C PRO A 123 -12.30 -13.02 -12.95
N GLY A 124 -13.48 -13.49 -13.38
CA GLY A 124 -14.33 -12.73 -14.31
C GLY A 124 -14.88 -11.45 -13.69
N THR A 125 -15.02 -11.42 -12.37
CA THR A 125 -15.32 -10.22 -11.58
C THR A 125 -14.08 -9.72 -10.87
N VAL A 126 -13.90 -8.39 -10.87
CA VAL A 126 -12.81 -7.67 -10.18
C VAL A 126 -12.80 -7.96 -8.67
N PRO A 127 -11.62 -8.07 -8.02
CA PRO A 127 -11.55 -8.16 -6.57
C PRO A 127 -11.92 -6.83 -5.92
N TYR A 128 -12.46 -6.88 -4.71
CA TYR A 128 -12.58 -5.69 -3.86
C TYR A 128 -11.23 -5.37 -3.20
N CYS A 129 -10.90 -4.09 -3.07
CA CYS A 129 -9.70 -3.60 -2.39
C CYS A 129 -10.00 -2.33 -1.59
N ASN A 130 -9.53 -2.24 -0.34
CA ASN A 130 -9.74 -1.10 0.55
C ASN A 130 -8.48 -0.80 1.36
N ILE A 131 -8.02 0.45 1.37
CA ILE A 131 -6.94 0.88 2.27
C ILE A 131 -7.49 1.02 3.69
N THR A 132 -6.77 0.50 4.69
CA THR A 132 -7.29 0.36 6.05
C THR A 132 -6.64 1.30 7.07
N ASN A 133 -5.45 1.83 6.77
CA ASN A 133 -4.75 2.76 7.65
C ASN A 133 -5.22 4.22 7.46
N THR A 134 -6.53 4.46 7.61
CA THR A 134 -7.20 5.76 7.37
C THR A 134 -7.66 6.47 8.66
N GLU A 135 -7.15 6.04 9.81
CA GLU A 135 -7.52 6.60 11.14
C GLU A 135 -9.05 6.58 11.39
N GLY A 136 -9.69 5.45 11.08
CA GLY A 136 -11.14 5.31 11.28
C GLY A 136 -11.97 6.15 10.30
N GLY A 137 -11.38 6.58 9.19
CA GLY A 137 -12.08 7.32 8.14
C GLY A 137 -11.82 8.82 8.12
N SER A 138 -10.95 9.34 8.99
CA SER A 138 -10.60 10.76 9.04
C SER A 138 -9.52 11.17 8.04
N HIS A 139 -8.68 10.24 7.57
CA HIS A 139 -7.50 10.58 6.76
C HIS A 139 -7.45 9.81 5.43
N GLY A 140 -7.31 10.54 4.32
CA GLY A 140 -7.01 10.01 2.99
C GLY A 140 -5.54 10.23 2.63
N TRP A 141 -4.96 9.30 1.87
CA TRP A 141 -3.54 9.30 1.52
C TRP A 141 -3.20 9.95 0.17
N GLY A 142 -4.22 10.39 -0.57
CA GLY A 142 -4.05 11.12 -1.83
C GLY A 142 -5.29 10.97 -2.72
N PRO A 143 -5.26 11.54 -3.94
CA PRO A 143 -6.41 11.48 -4.86
C PRO A 143 -6.85 10.07 -5.23
N ASN A 144 -6.00 9.05 -5.04
CA ASN A 144 -6.37 7.66 -5.30
C ASN A 144 -6.64 6.83 -4.03
N LEU A 145 -6.45 7.38 -2.84
CA LEU A 145 -6.59 6.66 -1.56
C LEU A 145 -7.42 7.49 -0.59
N TYR A 146 -8.72 7.22 -0.59
CA TYR A 146 -9.71 8.05 0.09
C TYR A 146 -9.78 7.70 1.58
N CYS A 147 -10.27 8.63 2.39
CA CYS A 147 -10.42 8.43 3.82
C CYS A 147 -11.39 7.28 4.17
N ASN A 148 -12.44 7.08 3.37
CA ASN A 148 -13.36 5.94 3.49
C ASN A 148 -12.76 4.58 3.07
N GLY A 149 -11.49 4.57 2.66
CA GLY A 149 -10.74 3.40 2.24
C GLY A 149 -10.82 3.08 0.75
N THR A 150 -11.59 3.82 -0.05
CA THR A 150 -11.68 3.59 -1.50
C THR A 150 -10.31 3.76 -2.16
N VAL A 151 -9.95 2.78 -3.00
CA VAL A 151 -8.74 2.80 -3.82
C VAL A 151 -9.16 3.05 -5.27
N CYS A 152 -8.68 4.13 -5.87
CA CYS A 152 -8.94 4.46 -7.27
C CYS A 152 -7.86 3.90 -8.18
N LEU A 153 -8.24 2.88 -8.97
CA LEU A 153 -7.43 2.30 -10.02
C LEU A 153 -8.37 1.85 -11.15
N SER A 154 -7.92 1.98 -12.40
CA SER A 154 -8.66 1.44 -13.55
C SER A 154 -8.89 -0.07 -13.43
N LEU A 155 -7.89 -0.78 -12.90
CA LEU A 155 -7.98 -2.21 -12.55
C LEU A 155 -9.04 -2.54 -11.50
N LEU A 156 -9.56 -1.56 -10.77
CA LEU A 156 -10.64 -1.75 -9.81
C LEU A 156 -11.99 -1.22 -10.35
N GLY A 157 -12.02 -0.66 -11.56
CA GLY A 157 -13.19 0.01 -12.13
C GLY A 157 -13.60 1.28 -11.37
N THR A 158 -12.72 1.78 -10.49
CA THR A 158 -12.94 2.97 -9.65
C THR A 158 -12.26 4.22 -10.21
N TRP A 159 -11.64 4.11 -11.40
CA TRP A 159 -11.01 5.19 -12.15
C TRP A 159 -11.15 4.94 -13.65
N GLY A 160 -11.25 6.00 -14.45
CA GLY A 160 -11.31 5.88 -15.91
C GLY A 160 -9.98 5.41 -16.49
N GLY A 161 -9.96 4.25 -17.13
CA GLY A 161 -8.83 3.82 -17.96
C GLY A 161 -8.89 4.44 -19.36
N SER A 162 -7.75 4.53 -20.04
CA SER A 162 -7.64 4.96 -21.44
C SER A 162 -8.09 3.88 -22.44
N GLY A 163 -8.46 2.68 -21.95
CA GLY A 163 -9.06 1.60 -22.72
C GLY A 163 -9.23 0.30 -21.91
N SER A 164 -9.88 -0.71 -22.49
CA SER A 164 -10.20 -1.99 -21.81
C SER A 164 -8.98 -2.81 -21.35
N ALA A 165 -7.79 -2.51 -21.86
CA ALA A 165 -6.55 -3.17 -21.46
C ALA A 165 -6.06 -2.71 -20.06
N GLU A 166 -6.47 -1.53 -19.61
CA GLU A 166 -6.14 -0.98 -18.29
C GLU A 166 -7.19 -1.33 -17.22
N GLU A 167 -8.33 -1.85 -17.64
CA GLU A 167 -9.41 -2.33 -16.79
C GLU A 167 -9.22 -3.80 -16.40
N TRP A 168 -9.87 -4.22 -15.31
CA TRP A 168 -9.83 -5.62 -14.89
C TRP A 168 -10.39 -6.54 -15.97
N ASN A 169 -9.66 -7.61 -16.25
CA ASN A 169 -10.12 -8.71 -17.08
C ASN A 169 -9.75 -10.05 -16.45
N ALA A 170 -10.25 -11.15 -17.01
CA ALA A 170 -10.04 -12.48 -16.46
C ALA A 170 -8.56 -12.92 -16.41
N ASP A 171 -7.67 -12.26 -17.15
CA ASP A 171 -6.23 -12.52 -17.13
C ASP A 171 -5.47 -11.66 -16.10
N SER A 172 -6.10 -10.59 -15.60
CA SER A 172 -5.55 -9.73 -14.54
C SER A 172 -5.30 -10.51 -13.25
N THR A 173 -4.31 -10.08 -12.45
CA THR A 173 -3.88 -10.81 -11.25
C THR A 173 -3.83 -9.92 -10.01
N LEU A 174 -3.89 -10.55 -8.83
CA LEU A 174 -3.62 -9.90 -7.54
C LEU A 174 -2.21 -9.30 -7.49
N LEU A 175 -1.22 -9.93 -8.13
CA LEU A 175 0.12 -9.35 -8.24
C LEU A 175 0.09 -8.02 -8.99
N GLN A 176 -0.58 -8.00 -10.15
CA GLN A 176 -0.73 -6.78 -10.95
C GLN A 176 -1.43 -5.69 -10.15
N LEU A 177 -2.54 -6.01 -9.47
CA LEU A 177 -3.24 -5.06 -8.61
C LEU A 177 -2.31 -4.46 -7.53
N LEU A 178 -1.61 -5.29 -6.77
CA LEU A 178 -0.76 -4.83 -5.66
C LEU A 178 0.45 -4.03 -6.16
N VAL A 179 1.06 -4.44 -7.27
CA VAL A 179 2.16 -3.70 -7.90
C VAL A 179 1.67 -2.38 -8.48
N SER A 180 0.47 -2.32 -9.07
CA SER A 180 -0.14 -1.07 -9.55
C SER A 180 -0.42 -0.09 -8.41
N VAL A 181 -0.91 -0.55 -7.26
CA VAL A 181 -1.04 0.29 -6.05
C VAL A 181 0.33 0.87 -5.67
N GLN A 182 1.37 0.04 -5.61
CA GLN A 182 2.70 0.51 -5.23
C GLN A 182 3.29 1.51 -6.25
N ALA A 183 3.17 1.22 -7.55
CA ALA A 183 3.83 1.98 -8.60
C ALA A 183 3.08 3.25 -9.02
N LEU A 184 1.76 3.17 -9.17
CA LEU A 184 0.95 4.27 -9.73
C LEU A 184 0.40 5.21 -8.65
N VAL A 185 0.21 4.70 -7.43
CA VAL A 185 -0.38 5.46 -6.34
C VAL A 185 0.70 5.87 -5.34
N LEU A 186 1.33 4.92 -4.67
CA LEU A 186 2.38 5.21 -3.69
C LEU A 186 3.71 5.63 -4.35
N GLY A 187 3.85 5.41 -5.66
CA GLY A 187 5.00 5.80 -6.46
C GLY A 187 4.97 7.26 -6.94
N ALA A 188 3.89 8.00 -6.69
CA ALA A 188 3.79 9.39 -7.08
C ALA A 188 4.61 10.29 -6.15
N ALA A 189 5.66 10.92 -6.68
CA ALA A 189 6.44 11.93 -5.95
C ALA A 189 5.60 13.18 -5.62
N GLU A 190 4.60 13.47 -6.47
CA GLU A 190 3.71 14.61 -6.37
C GLU A 190 2.25 14.13 -6.49
N PRO A 191 1.67 13.57 -5.41
CA PRO A 191 0.37 12.88 -5.48
C PRO A 191 -0.78 13.75 -5.97
N TYR A 192 -0.67 15.07 -5.84
CA TYR A 192 -1.65 16.04 -6.31
C TYR A 192 -1.99 15.87 -7.80
N TYR A 193 -1.00 15.57 -8.65
CA TYR A 193 -1.21 15.44 -10.10
C TYR A 193 -1.93 14.15 -10.50
N ASN A 194 -2.23 13.26 -9.54
CA ASN A 194 -3.10 12.11 -9.77
C ASN A 194 -4.59 12.46 -9.64
N GLU A 195 -4.95 13.70 -9.29
CA GLU A 195 -6.34 14.16 -9.23
C GLU A 195 -6.93 14.31 -10.64
N PRO A 196 -8.19 13.86 -10.91
CA PRO A 196 -8.77 13.98 -12.24
C PRO A 196 -8.93 15.45 -12.62
N GLY A 197 -8.52 15.80 -13.84
CA GLY A 197 -8.58 17.16 -14.38
C GLY A 197 -7.37 18.03 -14.05
N VAL A 198 -6.40 17.51 -13.29
CA VAL A 198 -5.15 18.22 -12.92
C VAL A 198 -3.95 17.68 -13.71
N GLU A 199 -4.12 16.59 -14.48
CA GLU A 199 -3.02 15.88 -15.15
C GLU A 199 -2.31 16.74 -16.21
N SER A 200 -3.05 17.69 -16.80
CA SER A 200 -2.56 18.63 -17.81
C SER A 200 -2.30 20.04 -17.28
N SER A 201 -2.55 20.27 -15.98
CA SER A 201 -2.16 21.52 -15.34
C SER A 201 -0.64 21.67 -15.40
N GLY A 202 -0.16 22.91 -15.54
CA GLY A 202 1.26 23.18 -15.41
C GLY A 202 1.76 22.67 -14.06
N ARG A 203 2.94 22.04 -14.03
CA ARG A 203 3.54 21.68 -12.75
C ARG A 203 3.95 22.96 -12.04
N ASP A 204 3.33 23.19 -10.89
CA ASP A 204 3.59 24.29 -9.98
C ASP A 204 3.85 23.72 -8.58
N ASP A 205 4.98 24.11 -8.01
CA ASP A 205 5.49 23.52 -6.77
C ASP A 205 4.55 23.80 -5.59
N GLU A 206 3.79 24.91 -5.61
CA GLU A 206 2.91 25.32 -4.51
C GLU A 206 1.67 24.42 -4.41
N SER A 207 0.98 24.16 -5.53
CA SER A 207 -0.17 23.27 -5.56
C SER A 207 0.25 21.84 -5.27
N SER A 208 1.35 21.36 -5.86
CA SER A 208 1.88 20.03 -5.51
C SER A 208 2.14 19.86 -4.00
N ARG A 209 2.61 20.94 -3.35
CA ARG A 209 2.99 20.99 -1.94
C ARG A 209 1.81 21.04 -0.97
N THR A 210 0.85 21.92 -1.21
CA THR A 210 -0.23 22.22 -0.25
C THR A 210 -1.65 22.03 -0.81
N ALA A 211 -1.82 21.58 -2.06
CA ALA A 211 -3.15 21.56 -2.66
C ALA A 211 -4.18 20.78 -1.85
N GLY A 212 -5.42 21.26 -1.97
CA GLY A 212 -6.61 20.79 -1.26
C GLY A 212 -7.14 19.43 -1.71
N CYS A 213 -6.28 18.49 -2.09
CA CYS A 213 -6.67 17.08 -2.02
C CYS A 213 -6.80 16.71 -0.53
N SER A 214 -7.64 15.73 -0.19
CA SER A 214 -7.90 15.32 1.21
C SER A 214 -6.65 14.96 2.03
N ALA A 215 -5.51 14.74 1.38
CA ALA A 215 -4.22 14.43 2.00
C ALA A 215 -3.34 15.65 2.31
N GLY A 216 -3.67 16.86 1.81
CA GLY A 216 -2.92 18.09 2.06
C GLY A 216 -1.61 18.21 1.27
N GLY A 217 -1.60 17.82 0.00
CA GLY A 217 -0.41 17.80 -0.86
C GLY A 217 0.68 16.85 -0.37
N TRP A 218 1.91 16.96 -0.90
CA TRP A 218 3.00 16.09 -0.45
C TRP A 218 3.45 16.38 0.99
N GLU A 219 3.26 17.60 1.51
CA GLU A 219 3.54 17.92 2.92
C GLU A 219 2.63 17.13 3.85
N GLY A 220 1.31 17.24 3.65
CA GLY A 220 0.34 16.54 4.47
C GLY A 220 0.56 15.02 4.44
N VAL A 221 0.87 14.45 3.28
CA VAL A 221 1.23 13.03 3.15
C VAL A 221 2.48 12.68 3.95
N ARG A 222 3.57 13.46 3.88
CA ARG A 222 4.81 13.19 4.66
C ARG A 222 4.53 13.14 6.14
N LEU A 223 3.80 14.13 6.67
CA LEU A 223 3.51 14.20 8.11
C LEU A 223 2.68 13.01 8.58
N HIS A 224 1.62 12.68 7.84
CA HIS A 224 0.77 11.54 8.19
C HIS A 224 1.47 10.21 7.95
N ASN A 225 2.39 10.12 6.98
CA ASN A 225 3.21 8.93 6.77
C ASN A 225 4.03 8.63 8.05
N VAL A 226 4.72 9.62 8.60
CA VAL A 226 5.46 9.47 9.87
C VAL A 226 4.53 9.09 11.03
N ARG A 227 3.40 9.77 11.18
CA ARG A 227 2.46 9.57 12.30
C ARG A 227 1.71 8.24 12.25
N LEU A 228 1.19 7.86 11.08
CA LEU A 228 0.28 6.72 10.94
C LEU A 228 0.98 5.51 10.33
N ALA A 229 1.63 5.67 9.17
CA ALA A 229 2.22 4.56 8.42
C ALA A 229 3.60 4.13 8.93
N MET A 230 4.26 4.92 9.78
CA MET A 230 5.49 4.53 10.48
C MET A 230 5.26 4.31 11.99
N THR A 231 5.10 5.39 12.75
CA THR A 231 5.02 5.31 14.22
C THR A 231 3.73 4.64 14.69
N GLY A 232 2.59 4.92 14.05
CA GLY A 232 1.33 4.23 14.29
C GLY A 232 1.44 2.71 14.09
N MET A 233 2.08 2.29 12.99
CA MET A 233 2.33 0.87 12.69
C MET A 233 3.25 0.20 13.73
N LEU A 234 4.24 0.92 14.26
CA LEU A 234 5.10 0.41 15.34
C LEU A 234 4.36 0.28 16.68
N ARG A 235 3.48 1.23 17.00
CA ARG A 235 2.69 1.25 18.25
C ARG A 235 1.60 0.18 18.26
N ALA A 236 0.88 0.04 17.16
CA ALA A 236 -0.25 -0.87 17.02
C ALA A 236 -0.15 -1.61 15.67
N PRO A 237 0.79 -2.56 15.53
CA PRO A 237 0.96 -3.27 14.27
C PRO A 237 -0.29 -4.08 13.92
N PRO A 238 -0.74 -4.07 12.65
CA PRO A 238 -1.88 -4.85 12.23
C PRO A 238 -1.67 -6.35 12.44
N SER A 239 -2.76 -7.06 12.68
CA SER A 239 -2.74 -8.51 12.89
C SER A 239 -2.08 -9.22 11.71
N GLY A 240 -1.16 -10.14 12.01
CA GLY A 240 -0.40 -10.88 11.00
C GLY A 240 0.82 -10.16 10.41
N PHE A 241 1.02 -8.86 10.67
CA PHE A 241 2.14 -8.08 10.13
C PHE A 241 3.14 -7.58 11.17
N GLY A 242 2.92 -7.82 12.47
CA GLY A 242 3.81 -7.28 13.51
C GLY A 242 5.28 -7.66 13.38
N ASP A 243 5.60 -8.86 12.89
CA ASP A 243 7.00 -9.25 12.65
C ASP A 243 7.60 -8.58 11.41
N VAL A 244 6.82 -8.38 10.35
CA VAL A 244 7.20 -7.61 9.15
C VAL A 244 7.47 -6.16 9.53
N VAL A 245 6.54 -5.51 10.23
CA VAL A 245 6.65 -4.11 10.65
C VAL A 245 7.91 -3.89 11.48
N ARG A 246 8.11 -4.71 12.53
CA ARG A 246 9.31 -4.60 13.38
C ARG A 246 10.60 -4.84 12.60
N ALA A 247 10.63 -5.83 11.71
CA ALA A 247 11.80 -6.12 10.89
C ALA A 247 12.11 -4.98 9.91
N HIS A 248 11.08 -4.42 9.26
CA HIS A 248 11.22 -3.36 8.26
C HIS A 248 11.83 -2.11 8.90
N PHE A 249 11.17 -1.59 9.95
CA PHE A 249 11.66 -0.39 10.64
C PHE A 249 12.99 -0.62 11.37
N GLY A 250 13.25 -1.84 11.85
CA GLY A 250 14.52 -2.17 12.49
C GLY A 250 15.70 -2.18 11.52
N VAL A 251 15.59 -2.90 10.40
CA VAL A 251 16.67 -3.03 9.41
C VAL A 251 16.86 -1.73 8.62
N SER A 252 15.77 -1.06 8.26
CA SER A 252 15.81 0.18 7.49
C SER A 252 16.02 1.43 8.34
N ARG A 253 16.19 1.31 9.67
CA ARG A 253 16.28 2.43 10.62
C ARG A 253 17.17 3.58 10.14
N ARG A 254 18.42 3.29 9.76
CA ARG A 254 19.37 4.32 9.31
C ARG A 254 18.93 5.00 8.01
N ALA A 255 18.30 4.26 7.10
CA ALA A 255 17.78 4.84 5.86
C ALA A 255 16.58 5.74 6.13
N ILE A 256 15.70 5.33 7.05
CA ILE A 256 14.54 6.10 7.50
C ILE A 256 15.00 7.39 8.17
N GLU A 257 15.92 7.32 9.14
CA GLU A 257 16.48 8.50 9.83
C GLU A 257 17.06 9.52 8.83
N ARG A 258 17.74 9.07 7.77
CA ARG A 258 18.24 9.95 6.70
C ARG A 258 17.11 10.59 5.88
N THR A 259 16.09 9.82 5.51
CA THR A 259 14.93 10.35 4.78
C THR A 259 14.19 11.39 5.62
N LEU A 260 13.98 11.13 6.91
CA LEU A 260 13.32 12.06 7.83
C LEU A 260 14.14 13.35 8.02
N ALA A 261 15.46 13.23 8.19
CA ALA A 261 16.34 14.40 8.24
C ALA A 261 16.24 15.24 6.96
N ALA A 262 16.30 14.60 5.79
CA ALA A 262 16.16 15.28 4.51
C ALA A 262 14.79 16.00 4.36
N TRP A 263 13.70 15.39 4.83
CA TRP A 263 12.38 16.05 4.84
C TRP A 263 12.31 17.22 5.83
N CYS A 264 12.95 17.09 6.99
CA CYS A 264 13.04 18.18 7.99
C CYS A 264 13.88 19.36 7.50
N ASP A 265 14.77 19.15 6.54
CA ASP A 265 15.66 20.17 5.96
C ASP A 265 15.20 20.62 4.55
N ASP A 266 14.08 20.09 4.04
CA ASP A 266 13.54 20.43 2.71
C ASP A 266 12.98 21.86 2.71
N GLU A 267 13.76 22.83 2.23
CA GLU A 267 13.38 24.25 2.23
C GLU A 267 12.14 24.56 1.38
N ARG A 268 11.75 23.65 0.47
CA ARG A 268 10.50 23.76 -0.29
C ARG A 268 9.28 23.68 0.62
N ALA A 269 9.38 22.99 1.76
CA ALA A 269 8.29 22.86 2.71
C ALA A 269 8.02 24.15 3.50
N GLY A 270 6.80 24.29 4.04
CA GLY A 270 6.47 25.34 5.01
C GLY A 270 7.28 25.20 6.31
N THR A 271 7.56 26.33 6.97
CA THR A 271 8.28 26.36 8.26
C THR A 271 7.54 25.60 9.36
N GLU A 272 6.21 25.77 9.44
CA GLU A 272 5.33 25.07 10.37
C GLU A 272 5.35 23.56 10.12
N HIS A 273 5.15 23.13 8.86
CA HIS A 273 5.22 21.72 8.49
C HIS A 273 6.54 21.06 8.89
N ARG A 274 7.68 21.71 8.64
CA ARG A 274 8.99 21.19 9.08
C ARG A 274 9.11 21.09 10.59
N ALA A 275 8.50 22.00 11.36
CA ALA A 275 8.49 21.92 12.81
C ALA A 275 7.65 20.73 13.30
N GLU A 276 6.49 20.50 12.69
CA GLU A 276 5.63 19.35 13.00
C GLU A 276 6.30 18.01 12.63
N LEU A 277 6.97 17.94 11.47
CA LEU A 277 7.73 16.77 11.07
C LEU A 277 8.86 16.45 12.07
N ARG A 278 9.62 17.46 12.51
CA ARG A 278 10.67 17.26 13.52
C ARG A 278 10.13 16.77 14.86
N ALA A 279 8.91 17.16 15.23
CA ALA A 279 8.27 16.67 16.43
C ALA A 279 7.72 15.24 16.29
N ALA A 280 7.42 14.80 15.07
CA ALA A 280 6.89 13.48 14.77
C ALA A 280 7.98 12.42 14.48
N ALA A 281 9.12 12.84 13.92
CA ALA A 281 10.27 12.01 13.58
C ALA A 281 11.05 11.54 14.82
#